data_AF-A0A7C1M9W4-F1
#
_entry.id   AF-A0A7C1M9W4-F1
#
_cell.length_a   1.000
_cell.length_b   1.000
_cell.length_c   1.000
_cell.angle_alpha   90.00
_cell.angle_beta   90.00
_cell.angle_gamma   90.00
#
_symmetry.space_group_name_H-M   'P 1'
#
loop_
_entity.id
_entity.type
_entity.pdbx_description
1 polymer ?
#
loop_
_entity_poly.entity_id
_entity_poly.type
_entity_poly.pdbx_seq_one_letter_code
_entity_poly.pdbx_strand_id
1 'polypeptide(L)' 'MKKLIENVAIVLMLIFLAASVAGFILDRPVLVSYAYSESMTPTIDKGDLFFINPLSKAGDVGDIIIFHRRDGWT' A
#
# COMPACT_ATOMS: atom_id res chain seq x y z
N MET A 1 2.85 -14.67 -28.36
CA MET A 1 3.52 -13.56 -27.63
C MET A 1 2.49 -12.62 -27.01
N LYS A 2 1.67 -11.90 -27.79
CA LYS A 2 0.63 -10.98 -27.26
C LYS A 2 -0.29 -11.58 -26.19
N LYS A 3 -0.92 -12.72 -26.47
CA LYS A 3 -1.82 -13.41 -25.51
C LYS A 3 -1.11 -13.84 -24.22
N LEU A 4 0.17 -14.21 -24.30
CA LEU A 4 0.93 -14.59 -23.11
C LEU A 4 1.20 -13.38 -22.22
N ILE A 5 1.60 -12.25 -22.82
CA ILE A 5 1.82 -10.98 -22.10
C ILE A 5 0.52 -10.50 -21.45
N GLU A 6 -0.59 -10.57 -22.18
CA GLU A 6 -1.91 -10.22 -21.66
C GLU A 6 -2.31 -11.09 -20.46
N ASN A 7 -2.18 -12.41 -20.58
CA ASN A 7 -2.48 -13.33 -19.48
C ASN A 7 -1.58 -13.08 -18.26
N VAL A 8 -0.29 -12.83 -18.48
CA VAL A 8 0.64 -12.49 -17.39
C VAL A 8 0.22 -11.19 -16.70
N ALA A 9 -0.14 -10.15 -17.46
CA ALA A 9 -0.62 -8.89 -16.90
C ALA A 9 -1.90 -9.08 -16.09
N ILE A 10 -2.85 -9.86 -16.58
CA ILE A 10 -4.10 -10.19 -15.87
C ILE A 10 -3.79 -10.90 -14.55
N VAL A 11 -2.94 -11.93 -14.58
CA VAL A 11 -2.57 -12.68 -13.38
C VAL A 11 -1.88 -11.78 -12.35
N LEU A 12 -0.95 -10.92 -12.78
CA LEU A 12 -0.31 -9.96 -11.90
C LEU A 12 -1.30 -8.98 -11.27
N MET A 13 -2.27 -8.48 -12.06
CA MET A 13 -3.30 -7.58 -11.58
C MET A 13 -4.24 -8.27 -10.57
N LEU A 14 -4.59 -9.54 -10.80
CA LEU A 14 -5.38 -10.33 -9.85
C LEU A 14 -4.62 -10.55 -8.54
N ILE A 15 -3.33 -10.86 -8.59
CA ILE A 15 -2.48 -11.01 -7.40
C ILE A 15 -2.41 -9.68 -6.65
N PHE A 16 -2.20 -8.57 -7.36
CA PHE A 16 -2.16 -7.23 -6.78
C PHE A 16 -3.47 -6.88 -6.06
N LEU A 17 -4.61 -7.16 -6.70
CA LEU A 17 -5.93 -6.91 -6.13
C LEU A 17 -6.16 -7.79 -4.88
N ALA A 18 -5.87 -9.09 -4.98
CA ALA A 18 -6.04 -10.03 -3.89
C ALA A 18 -5.18 -9.64 -2.67
N ALA A 19 -3.92 -9.26 -2.88
CA ALA A 19 -3.03 -8.83 -1.82
C ALA A 19 -3.45 -7.49 -1.18
N SER A 20 -3.96 -6.55 -1.99
CA SER A 20 -4.51 -5.28 -1.49
C SER A 20 -5.73 -5.52 -0.59
N VAL A 21 -6.65 -6.41 -0.99
CA VAL A 21 -7.84 -6.76 -0.20
C VAL A 21 -7.48 -7.62 1.02
N ALA A 22 -6.48 -8.50 0.93
CA ALA A 22 -6.03 -9.30 2.06
C ALA A 22 -5.56 -8.43 3.25
N GLY A 23 -5.05 -7.22 2.98
CA GLY A 23 -4.71 -6.26 4.03
C GLY A 23 -5.87 -5.92 4.95
N PHE A 24 -7.08 -5.79 4.40
CA PHE A 24 -8.29 -5.55 5.18
C PHE A 24 -8.58 -6.70 6.17
N ILE A 25 -8.40 -7.95 5.73
CA ILE A 25 -8.64 -9.13 6.59
C ILE A 25 -7.57 -9.24 7.68
N LEU A 26 -6.34 -8.85 7.36
CA LEU A 26 -5.20 -8.92 8.27
C LEU A 26 -5.07 -7.68 9.17
N ASP A 27 -6.04 -6.77 9.11
CA ASP A 27 -6.04 -5.48 9.80
C ASP A 27 -4.70 -4.74 9.62
N ARG A 28 -4.19 -4.70 8.40
CA ARG A 28 -2.93 -4.02 8.05
C ARG A 28 -2.94 -3.50 6.62
N PRO A 29 -2.39 -2.31 6.35
CA PRO A 29 -2.19 -1.83 4.98
C PRO A 29 -1.06 -2.65 4.33
N VAL A 30 -1.25 -3.10 3.08
CA VAL A 30 -0.30 -4.01 2.39
C VAL A 30 0.30 -3.40 1.13
N LEU A 31 -0.52 -3.10 0.13
CA LEU A 31 -0.05 -2.56 -1.17
C LEU A 31 -0.60 -1.17 -1.47
N VAL A 32 -1.83 -0.90 -1.06
CA VAL A 32 -2.52 0.38 -1.29
C VAL A 32 -3.20 0.81 0.01
N SER A 33 -3.09 2.08 0.35
CA SER A 33 -3.87 2.71 1.41
C SER A 33 -4.10 4.19 1.08
N TYR A 34 -4.80 4.89 1.97
CA TYR A 34 -5.03 6.32 1.87
C TYR A 34 -4.74 7.05 3.19
N ALA A 35 -4.44 8.34 3.11
CA ALA A 35 -4.24 9.18 4.28
C ALA A 35 -5.58 9.53 4.93
N TYR A 36 -5.82 9.04 6.14
CA TYR A 36 -7.10 9.27 6.83
C TYR A 36 -7.11 10.54 7.71
N SER A 37 -5.94 11.12 7.98
CA SER A 37 -5.74 12.29 8.84
C SER A 37 -4.98 13.40 8.10
N GLU A 38 -4.85 14.56 8.74
CA GLU A 38 -4.12 15.73 8.21
C GLU A 38 -2.69 15.83 8.79
N SER A 39 -2.17 14.77 9.43
CA SER A 39 -0.89 14.85 10.16
C SER A 39 0.34 15.00 9.27
N MET A 40 0.21 14.70 7.98
CA MET A 40 1.27 14.76 6.98
C MET A 40 1.09 15.92 6.00
N THR A 41 0.05 16.75 6.17
CA THR A 41 -0.15 17.95 5.35
C THR A 41 1.00 18.93 5.60
N PRO A 42 1.58 19.55 4.55
CA PRO A 42 1.12 19.58 3.16
C PRO A 42 1.76 18.52 2.24
N THR A 43 2.55 17.59 2.78
CA THR A 43 3.25 16.60 1.96
C THR A 43 2.31 15.52 1.44
N ILE A 44 1.38 15.07 2.29
CA ILE A 44 0.30 14.15 1.93
C ILE A 44 -0.99 14.70 2.53
N ASP A 45 -1.98 14.93 1.68
CA ASP A 45 -3.26 15.45 2.10
C ASP A 45 -4.25 14.34 2.44
N LYS A 46 -5.20 14.67 3.32
CA LYS A 46 -6.25 13.73 3.72
C LYS A 46 -7.05 13.28 2.48
N GLY A 47 -7.12 11.97 2.30
CA GLY A 47 -7.78 11.32 1.17
C GLY A 47 -6.84 10.87 0.06
N ASP A 48 -5.57 11.31 0.08
CA ASP A 48 -4.59 10.89 -0.93
C ASP A 48 -4.33 9.39 -0.85
N LEU A 49 -4.26 8.76 -2.02
CA LEU A 49 -3.88 7.36 -2.19
C LEU A 49 -2.37 7.22 -2.31
N PHE A 50 -1.82 6.21 -1.64
CA PHE A 50 -0.41 5.88 -1.75
C PHE A 50 -0.19 4.37 -1.83
N PHE A 51 0.96 4.01 -2.41
CA PHE A 51 1.40 2.63 -2.55
C PHE A 51 2.44 2.28 -1.49
N ILE A 52 2.44 1.02 -1.10
CA ILE A 52 3.27 0.51 -0.02
C ILE A 52 4.13 -0.60 -0.57
N ASN A 53 5.42 -0.58 -0.23
CA ASN A 53 6.31 -1.70 -0.48
C ASN A 53 6.43 -2.56 0.79
N PRO A 54 5.65 -3.66 0.91
CA PRO A 54 5.68 -4.51 2.11
C PRO A 54 6.98 -5.32 2.24
N LEU A 55 7.84 -5.29 1.22
CA LEU A 55 9.14 -5.96 1.22
C LEU A 55 10.27 -5.05 1.70
N SER A 56 9.99 -3.76 1.97
CA SER A 56 10.98 -2.86 2.56
C SER A 56 11.33 -3.33 3.97
N LYS A 57 12.63 -3.49 4.26
CA LYS A 57 13.13 -4.04 5.53
C LYS A 57 13.69 -2.98 6.47
N ALA A 58 14.05 -1.82 5.94
CA ALA A 58 14.59 -0.69 6.69
C ALA A 58 14.17 0.60 5.98
N GLY A 59 13.91 1.65 6.76
CA GLY A 59 13.70 2.99 6.24
C GLY A 59 14.93 3.84 6.53
N ASP A 60 15.29 4.69 5.57
CA ASP A 60 16.33 5.69 5.73
C ASP A 60 15.74 7.02 6.22
N VAL A 61 16.61 7.92 6.69
CA VAL A 61 16.17 9.27 7.10
C VAL A 61 15.59 9.99 5.88
N GLY A 62 14.31 10.35 5.98
CA GLY A 62 13.55 10.99 4.90
C GLY A 62 12.49 10.09 4.27
N ASP A 63 12.50 8.79 4.56
CA ASP A 63 11.47 7.87 4.06
C ASP A 63 10.13 8.09 4.77
N ILE A 64 9.05 7.94 4.02
CA ILE A 64 7.70 7.87 4.55
C ILE A 64 7.40 6.40 4.84
N ILE A 65 7.17 6.11 6.12
CA ILE A 65 6.88 4.76 6.60
C ILE A 65 5.48 4.70 7.18
N ILE A 66 4.95 3.49 7.25
CA ILE A 66 3.67 3.19 7.87
C ILE A 66 3.94 2.31 9.07
N PHE A 67 3.36 2.64 10.21
CA PHE A 67 3.59 1.92 11.45
C PHE A 67 2.30 1.74 12.23
N HIS A 68 2.26 0.65 12.99
CA HIS A 68 1.12 0.35 13.85
C HIS A 68 1.33 0.99 15.21
N ARG A 69 0.39 1.84 15.60
CA ARG A 69 0.26 2.38 16.96
C ARG A 69 -0.67 1.52 17.79
N ARG A 70 -0.86 1.88 19.06
CA ARG A 70 -1.78 1.16 19.96
C ARG A 70 -3.25 1.17 19.48
N ASP A 71 -3.61 2.17 18.70
CA ASP A 71 -4.97 2.52 18.28
C ASP A 71 -5.22 2.37 16.76
N GLY A 72 -4.23 1.91 16.00
CA GLY A 72 -4.36 1.66 14.56
C GLY A 72 -3.09 2.00 13.77
N TRP A 73 -3.19 1.94 12.45
CA TRP A 73 -2.10 2.25 11.52
C TRP A 73 -2.03 3.76 11.21
N THR A 74 -0.81 4.29 11.10
CA THR A 74 -0.52 5.66 10.63
C THR A 74 0.60 5.60 9.61
#